data_AF-X1IXR3-F1
#
_entry.id   AF-X1IXR3-F1
#
_cell.length_a   1.000
_cell.length_b   1.000
_cell.length_c   1.000
_cell.angle_alpha   90.00
_cell.angle_beta   90.00
_cell.angle_gamma   90.00
#
_symmetry.space_group_name_H-M   'P 1'
#
loop_
_entity.id
_entity.type
_entity.pdbx_description
1 polymer ?
#
loop_
_entity_poly.entity_id
_entity_poly.type
_entity_poly.pdbx_seq_one_letter_code
_entity_poly.pdbx_strand_id
1 'polypeptide(L)'
;MKLDLAQMITLTSYGNAYLVNQSFTLDLNHSTTDSCKKIDFIELISNREPSEEILLANNPNEWFEYLRTSNIINLKLHFPPTGGDRLSASIIGGGGRWIIEAFKGPFSDVWDVRWKVNPSGDEARIWCVTYGLTSKNYNLPIIQYPPLEYWHKELIVDITKIKKFAVKQSLVQYIDIFQNA
;
A
#
# COMPACT_ATOMS: atom_id res chain seq x y z
N MET A 1 1.05 -12.50 7.40
CA MET A 1 0.83 -11.15 6.80
C MET A 1 2.20 -10.55 6.51
N LYS A 2 2.40 -9.97 5.33
CA LYS A 2 3.68 -9.37 4.93
C LYS A 2 3.83 -8.03 5.67
N LEU A 3 4.93 -7.84 6.42
CA LEU A 3 5.11 -6.72 7.37
C LEU A 3 5.08 -5.34 6.68
N ASP A 4 5.55 -5.29 5.43
CA ASP A 4 5.47 -4.14 4.54
C ASP A 4 4.03 -3.68 4.31
N LEU A 5 3.12 -4.58 3.93
CA LEU A 5 1.71 -4.25 3.70
C LEU A 5 1.02 -3.83 5.00
N ALA A 6 1.34 -4.47 6.12
CA ALA A 6 0.79 -4.08 7.42
C ALA A 6 1.17 -2.63 7.78
N GLN A 7 2.45 -2.27 7.62
CA GLN A 7 2.91 -0.90 7.86
C GLN A 7 2.26 0.10 6.90
N MET A 8 2.12 -0.25 5.62
CA MET A 8 1.43 0.59 4.63
C MET A 8 -0.05 0.81 4.97
N ILE A 9 -0.75 -0.22 5.45
CA ILE A 9 -2.13 -0.10 5.96
C ILE A 9 -2.15 0.84 7.16
N THR A 10 -1.28 0.65 8.15
CA THR A 10 -1.18 1.54 9.31
C THR A 10 -0.97 2.99 8.89
N LEU A 11 0.01 3.26 8.03
CA LEU A 11 0.32 4.61 7.54
C LEU A 11 -0.85 5.25 6.79
N THR A 12 -1.54 4.48 5.94
CA THR A 12 -2.70 4.97 5.17
C THR A 12 -3.87 5.29 6.10
N SER A 13 -4.17 4.41 7.06
CA SER A 13 -5.27 4.59 8.01
C SER A 13 -5.01 5.76 8.96
N TYR A 14 -3.85 5.80 9.62
CA TYR A 14 -3.49 6.90 10.52
C TYR A 14 -3.29 8.22 9.76
N GLY A 15 -2.68 8.20 8.58
CA GLY A 15 -2.53 9.40 7.75
C GLY A 15 -3.88 9.98 7.34
N ASN A 16 -4.84 9.15 6.92
CA ASN A 16 -6.20 9.62 6.65
C ASN A 16 -6.90 10.18 7.90
N ALA A 17 -6.77 9.51 9.04
CA ALA A 17 -7.32 10.00 10.31
C ALA A 17 -6.71 11.35 10.68
N TYR A 18 -5.40 11.52 10.50
CA TYR A 18 -4.67 12.76 10.76
C TYR A 18 -5.10 13.91 9.84
N LEU A 19 -5.24 13.64 8.54
CA LEU A 19 -5.68 14.63 7.54
C LEU A 19 -7.09 15.17 7.84
N VAL A 20 -7.96 14.35 8.44
CA VAL A 20 -9.29 14.77 8.90
C VAL A 20 -9.23 15.43 10.28
N ASN A 21 -8.44 14.86 11.20
CA ASN A 21 -8.33 15.29 12.58
C ASN A 21 -6.87 15.16 13.06
N GLN A 22 -6.21 16.30 13.18
CA GLN A 22 -4.78 16.47 13.48
C GLN A 22 -4.35 15.94 14.87
N SER A 23 -5.28 15.45 15.69
CA SER A 23 -4.96 14.81 16.97
C SER A 23 -4.53 13.34 16.84
N PHE A 24 -4.77 12.69 15.69
CA PHE A 24 -4.46 11.27 15.49
C PHE A 24 -3.01 11.03 15.08
N THR A 25 -2.12 10.86 16.07
CA THR A 25 -0.72 10.48 15.82
C THR A 25 -0.54 8.96 15.85
N LEU A 26 0.47 8.47 15.13
CA LEU A 26 0.91 7.08 15.21
C LEU A 26 1.93 6.94 16.35
N ASP A 27 1.64 6.03 17.29
CA ASP A 27 2.64 5.61 18.29
C ASP A 27 3.80 4.91 17.59
N LEU A 28 5.02 5.39 17.80
CA LEU A 28 6.22 4.81 17.19
C LEU A 28 6.60 3.45 17.81
N ASN A 29 5.96 3.05 18.90
CA ASN A 29 6.03 1.70 19.47
C ASN A 29 4.93 0.77 18.95
N HIS A 30 4.17 1.17 17.92
CA HIS A 30 3.19 0.31 17.28
C HIS A 30 3.85 -0.95 16.69
N SER A 31 3.11 -2.06 16.63
CA SER A 31 3.62 -3.35 16.14
C SER A 31 4.03 -3.37 14.66
N THR A 32 3.81 -2.27 13.95
CA THR A 32 4.25 -2.09 12.55
C THR A 32 5.46 -1.18 12.43
N THR A 33 5.95 -0.61 13.54
CA THR A 33 7.12 0.29 13.59
C THR A 33 8.18 -0.16 14.59
N ASP A 34 7.83 -1.01 15.55
CA ASP A 34 8.69 -1.49 16.64
C ASP A 34 10.02 -2.13 16.20
N SER A 35 9.98 -2.90 15.11
CA SER A 35 11.12 -3.59 14.50
C SER A 35 11.92 -2.70 13.52
N CYS A 36 11.44 -1.48 13.27
CA CYS A 36 12.11 -0.51 12.44
C CYS A 36 13.06 0.36 13.27
N LYS A 37 14.33 0.38 12.89
CA LYS A 37 15.29 1.36 13.41
C LYS A 37 14.94 2.78 12.95
N LYS A 38 14.46 2.90 11.70
CA LYS A 38 14.01 4.17 11.12
C LYS A 38 12.98 3.95 10.03
N ILE A 39 12.16 4.98 9.80
CA ILE A 39 11.14 5.06 8.76
C ILE A 39 11.24 6.45 8.13
N ASP A 40 12.02 6.56 7.06
CA ASP A 40 12.26 7.83 6.39
C ASP A 40 11.32 8.01 5.20
N PHE A 41 10.98 9.26 4.92
CA PHE A 41 10.18 9.66 3.76
C PHE A 41 11.02 10.61 2.92
N ILE A 42 11.24 10.28 1.65
CA ILE A 42 12.16 11.00 0.77
C ILE A 42 11.50 11.38 -0.55
N GLU A 43 11.97 12.46 -1.18
CA GLU A 43 11.70 12.77 -2.59
C GLU A 43 12.84 12.25 -3.45
N LEU A 44 12.52 11.49 -4.50
CA LEU A 44 13.47 11.00 -5.49
C LEU A 44 13.49 11.94 -6.69
N ILE A 45 14.53 12.76 -6.82
CA ILE A 45 14.70 13.65 -7.96
C ILE A 45 15.49 12.93 -9.06
N SER A 46 14.77 12.38 -10.05
CA SER A 46 15.35 11.62 -11.17
C SER A 46 16.04 12.49 -12.25
N ASN A 47 15.92 13.81 -12.16
CA ASN A 47 16.34 14.74 -13.23
C ASN A 47 17.82 15.14 -13.14
N ARG A 48 18.57 14.57 -12.19
CA ARG A 48 20.00 14.79 -11.96
C ARG A 48 20.68 13.44 -11.86
N GLU A 49 21.85 13.29 -12.48
CA GLU A 49 22.75 12.17 -12.20
C GLU A 49 23.90 12.67 -11.30
N PRO A 50 24.12 12.05 -10.12
CA PRO A 50 23.32 10.98 -9.51
C PRO A 50 21.95 11.47 -9.01
N SER A 51 20.98 10.56 -8.90
CA SER A 51 19.65 10.87 -8.36
C SER A 51 19.77 11.41 -6.95
N GLU A 52 19.18 12.59 -6.70
CA GLU A 52 19.23 13.25 -5.40
C GLU A 52 18.05 12.76 -4.55
N GLU A 53 18.34 12.27 -3.32
CA GLU A 53 17.35 11.89 -2.32
C GLU A 53 17.19 13.04 -1.32
N ILE A 54 16.02 13.68 -1.27
CA ILE A 54 15.73 14.75 -0.30
C ILE A 54 14.89 14.18 0.83
N LEU A 55 15.36 14.29 2.07
CA LEU A 55 14.58 13.90 3.25
C LEU A 55 13.40 14.88 3.46
N LEU A 56 12.18 14.35 3.42
CA LEU A 56 10.95 15.10 3.66
C LEU A 56 10.44 14.93 5.09
N ALA A 57 10.61 13.73 5.67
CA ALA A 57 10.27 13.43 7.05
C ALA A 57 11.10 12.23 7.55
N ASN A 58 11.45 12.22 8.84
CA ASN A 58 12.23 11.13 9.45
C ASN A 58 11.38 10.12 10.23
N ASN A 59 10.07 10.37 10.32
CA ASN A 59 9.11 9.50 10.99
C ASN A 59 7.68 9.69 10.43
N PRO A 60 6.75 8.74 10.71
CA PRO A 60 5.37 8.80 10.22
C PRO A 60 4.60 10.07 10.59
N ASN A 61 4.77 10.60 11.80
CA ASN A 61 4.01 11.78 12.24
C ASN A 61 4.48 13.06 11.54
N GLU A 62 5.80 13.21 11.33
CA GLU A 62 6.35 14.27 10.48
C GLU A 62 5.87 14.15 9.03
N TRP A 63 5.74 12.92 8.52
CA TRP A 63 5.20 12.69 7.19
C TRP A 63 3.72 13.09 7.10
N PHE A 64 2.91 12.81 8.12
CA PHE A 64 1.52 13.27 8.14
C PHE A 64 1.41 14.80 8.10
N GLU A 65 2.30 15.52 8.79
CA GLU A 65 2.40 16.98 8.68
C GLU A 65 2.84 17.43 7.29
N TYR A 66 3.80 16.75 6.68
CA TYR A 66 4.19 17.00 5.29
C TYR A 66 3.01 16.85 4.34
N LEU A 67 2.23 15.77 4.46
CA LEU A 67 1.06 15.52 3.61
C LEU A 67 0.03 16.64 3.76
N ARG A 68 -0.24 17.06 5.00
CA ARG A 68 -1.18 18.15 5.30
C ARG A 68 -0.73 19.47 4.66
N THR A 69 0.52 19.86 4.88
CA THR A 69 1.10 21.10 4.33
C THR A 69 1.25 21.06 2.80
N SER A 70 1.30 19.87 2.22
CA SER A 70 1.34 19.63 0.77
C SER A 70 -0.05 19.53 0.12
N ASN A 71 -1.13 19.87 0.85
CA ASN A 71 -2.52 19.84 0.41
C ASN A 71 -3.01 18.45 -0.05
N ILE A 72 -2.50 17.38 0.58
CA ILE A 72 -3.05 16.03 0.40
C ILE A 72 -4.42 15.94 1.08
N ILE A 73 -5.40 15.39 0.38
CA ILE A 73 -6.80 15.24 0.80
C ILE A 73 -7.03 13.85 1.42
N ASN A 74 -6.49 12.80 0.78
CA ASN A 74 -6.54 11.45 1.31
C ASN A 74 -5.41 10.58 0.76
N LEU A 75 -5.20 9.45 1.43
CA LEU A 75 -4.30 8.38 1.05
C LEU A 75 -5.10 7.16 0.63
N LYS A 76 -4.64 6.45 -0.39
CA LYS A 76 -5.17 5.16 -0.80
C LYS A 76 -4.05 4.16 -1.05
N LEU A 77 -4.33 2.89 -0.79
CA LEU A 77 -3.46 1.79 -1.16
C LEU A 77 -3.85 1.28 -2.54
N HIS A 78 -2.86 1.17 -3.41
CA HIS A 78 -3.05 0.68 -4.77
C HIS A 78 -2.16 -0.55 -4.99
N PHE A 79 -2.71 -1.52 -5.71
CA PHE A 79 -1.95 -2.61 -6.30
C PHE A 79 -2.06 -2.47 -7.81
N PRO A 80 -1.20 -1.66 -8.46
CA PRO A 80 -1.28 -1.43 -9.88
C PRO A 80 -1.05 -2.76 -10.63
N PRO A 81 -1.83 -3.06 -11.67
CA PRO A 81 -1.59 -4.22 -12.51
C PRO A 81 -0.22 -4.07 -13.16
N THR A 82 0.70 -5.02 -12.95
CA THR A 82 1.93 -5.03 -13.72
C THR A 82 1.64 -5.78 -15.01
N GLY A 83 1.98 -5.19 -16.16
CA GLY A 83 1.70 -5.78 -17.48
C GLY A 83 2.28 -7.17 -17.74
N GLY A 84 2.97 -7.78 -16.76
CA GLY A 84 3.57 -9.12 -16.80
C GLY A 84 3.09 -10.09 -15.70
N ASP A 85 2.08 -9.75 -14.90
CA ASP A 85 1.61 -10.61 -13.78
C ASP A 85 1.19 -12.02 -14.23
N ARG A 86 0.69 -12.16 -15.47
CA ARG A 86 0.34 -13.47 -16.06
C ARG A 86 1.51 -14.27 -16.62
N LEU A 87 2.63 -13.63 -16.95
CA LEU A 87 3.80 -14.26 -17.60
C LEU A 87 4.86 -14.74 -16.60
N SER A 88 4.84 -14.22 -15.37
CA SER A 88 5.91 -14.41 -14.37
C SER A 88 5.52 -15.33 -13.20
N ALA A 89 4.26 -15.76 -13.13
CA ALA A 89 3.75 -16.64 -12.06
C ALA A 89 4.49 -17.99 -11.96
N SER A 90 5.17 -18.43 -13.02
CA SER A 90 5.83 -19.73 -13.11
C SER A 90 7.35 -19.71 -12.90
N ILE A 91 8.01 -18.56 -12.73
CA ILE A 91 9.50 -18.50 -12.72
C ILE A 91 10.12 -17.89 -11.45
N ILE A 92 9.61 -16.81 -10.88
CA ILE A 92 9.93 -16.26 -9.53
C ILE A 92 8.87 -15.19 -9.28
N GLY A 93 8.05 -15.36 -8.24
CA GLY A 93 7.16 -14.35 -7.65
C GLY A 93 6.84 -13.11 -8.50
N GLY A 94 6.11 -13.29 -9.60
CA GLY A 94 5.47 -12.21 -10.33
C GLY A 94 4.35 -11.61 -9.49
N GLY A 95 4.69 -10.68 -8.61
CA GLY A 95 3.72 -9.96 -7.80
C GLY A 95 3.97 -8.48 -7.97
N GLY A 96 2.96 -7.75 -8.46
CA GLY A 96 2.90 -6.31 -8.29
C GLY A 96 3.24 -5.89 -6.85
N ARG A 97 3.62 -4.62 -6.70
CA ARG A 97 3.93 -4.03 -5.40
C ARG A 97 2.82 -3.10 -4.99
N TRP A 98 2.47 -3.15 -3.70
CA TRP A 98 1.59 -2.13 -3.14
C TRP A 98 2.29 -0.78 -3.15
N ILE A 99 1.53 0.27 -3.44
CA ILE A 99 1.97 1.67 -3.36
C ILE A 99 0.97 2.48 -2.53
N ILE A 100 1.41 3.60 -1.96
CA ILE A 100 0.51 4.59 -1.36
C ILE A 100 0.34 5.74 -2.36
N GLU A 101 -0.89 6.04 -2.71
CA GLU A 101 -1.24 7.21 -3.52
C GLU A 101 -1.83 8.29 -2.63
N ALA A 102 -1.27 9.50 -2.69
CA ALA A 102 -1.68 10.66 -1.92
C ALA A 102 -2.37 11.67 -2.83
N PHE A 103 -3.69 11.82 -2.71
CA PHE A 103 -4.51 12.62 -3.63
C PHE A 103 -4.51 14.10 -3.29
N LYS A 104 -4.43 14.95 -4.30
CA LYS A 104 -4.53 16.43 -4.28
C LYS A 104 -5.70 16.92 -5.15
N GLY A 105 -6.78 16.15 -5.24
CA GLY A 105 -7.87 16.40 -6.18
C GLY A 105 -7.56 15.80 -7.57
N PRO A 106 -7.29 16.61 -8.61
CA PRO A 106 -6.99 16.09 -9.95
C PRO A 106 -5.57 15.53 -10.11
N PHE A 107 -4.71 15.69 -9.10
CA PHE A 107 -3.34 15.17 -9.11
C PHE A 107 -3.13 14.24 -7.92
N SER A 108 -2.10 13.41 -7.99
CA SER A 108 -1.65 12.58 -6.89
C SER A 108 -0.13 12.46 -6.82
N ASP A 109 0.34 12.22 -5.60
CA ASP A 109 1.73 11.86 -5.32
C ASP A 109 1.80 10.35 -5.08
N VAL A 110 2.76 9.68 -5.71
CA VAL A 110 2.95 8.23 -5.60
C VAL A 110 4.14 7.91 -4.72
N TRP A 111 3.88 7.13 -3.70
CA TRP A 111 4.86 6.68 -2.71
C TRP A 111 5.09 5.17 -2.82
N ASP A 112 6.36 4.82 -2.96
CA ASP A 112 6.84 3.45 -3.03
C ASP A 112 7.71 3.13 -1.82
N VAL A 113 7.76 1.86 -1.41
CA VAL A 113 8.42 1.46 -0.17
C VAL A 113 9.62 0.57 -0.43
N ARG A 114 10.71 0.82 0.30
CA ARG A 114 11.91 0.00 0.29
C ARG A 114 12.29 -0.38 1.72
N TRP A 115 12.43 -1.68 1.96
CA TRP A 115 12.91 -2.23 3.21
C TRP A 115 14.35 -2.69 3.04
N LYS A 116 15.23 -2.27 3.94
CA LYS A 116 16.62 -2.75 4.02
C LYS A 116 16.90 -3.25 5.42
N VAL A 117 17.59 -4.39 5.51
CA VAL A 117 18.16 -4.83 6.79
C VAL A 117 19.28 -3.86 7.16
N ASN A 118 19.37 -3.50 8.44
CA ASN A 118 20.49 -2.78 9.03
C ASN A 118 21.48 -3.79 9.64
N PRO A 119 22.56 -4.16 8.94
CA PRO A 119 23.46 -5.23 9.37
C PRO A 119 24.31 -4.88 10.60
N SER A 120 24.37 -3.59 10.96
CA SER A 120 25.07 -3.09 12.16
C SER A 120 24.10 -2.67 13.28
N GLY A 121 22.87 -3.20 13.26
CA GLY A 121 21.79 -2.82 14.17
C GLY A 121 21.70 -3.63 15.47
N ASP A 122 20.89 -3.11 16.39
CA ASP A 122 20.37 -3.83 17.56
C ASP A 122 19.50 -5.01 17.08
N GLU A 123 19.59 -6.17 17.75
CA GLU A 123 18.93 -7.43 17.36
C GLU A 123 17.40 -7.28 17.24
N ALA A 124 16.81 -6.32 17.96
CA ALA A 124 15.37 -6.05 17.92
C ALA A 124 14.94 -5.10 16.79
N ARG A 125 15.83 -4.22 16.29
CA ARG A 125 15.51 -3.14 15.33
C ARG A 125 16.33 -3.28 14.06
N ILE A 126 15.98 -4.30 13.29
CA ILE A 126 16.74 -4.74 12.12
C ILE A 126 16.35 -4.00 10.83
N TRP A 127 15.21 -3.30 10.77
CA TRP A 127 14.70 -2.71 9.53
C TRP A 127 14.97 -1.21 9.41
N CYS A 128 15.53 -0.79 8.28
CA CYS A 128 15.51 0.58 7.80
C CYS A 128 14.49 0.66 6.66
N VAL A 129 13.41 1.42 6.87
CA VAL A 129 12.36 1.59 5.88
C VAL A 129 12.46 2.98 5.24
N THR A 130 12.27 3.04 3.93
CA THR A 130 12.23 4.28 3.18
C THR A 130 11.00 4.30 2.28
N TYR A 131 10.15 5.30 2.47
CA TYR A 131 9.05 5.65 1.59
C TYR A 131 9.52 6.75 0.63
N GLY A 132 9.68 6.40 -0.64
CA GLY A 132 10.12 7.34 -1.68
C GLY A 132 8.95 7.88 -2.47
N LEU A 133 8.83 9.21 -2.56
CA LEU A 133 7.99 9.90 -3.52
C LEU A 133 8.60 9.74 -4.91
N THR A 134 8.05 8.82 -5.70
CA THR A 134 8.55 8.44 -7.03
C THR A 134 7.87 9.20 -8.16
N SER A 135 6.71 9.77 -7.91
CA SER A 135 5.99 10.60 -8.89
C SER A 135 5.19 11.67 -8.15
N LYS A 136 5.45 12.93 -8.49
CA LYS A 136 4.84 14.09 -7.84
C LYS A 136 3.89 14.79 -8.79
N ASN A 137 2.71 15.17 -8.29
CA ASN A 137 1.63 15.77 -9.08
C ASN A 137 1.30 14.96 -10.35
N TYR A 138 1.36 13.64 -10.23
CA TYR A 138 1.00 12.73 -11.29
C TYR A 138 -0.50 12.84 -11.57
N ASN A 139 -0.88 12.86 -12.85
CA ASN A 139 -2.27 12.89 -13.27
C ASN A 139 -2.68 11.48 -13.66
N LEU A 140 -3.16 10.67 -12.70
CA LEU A 140 -3.81 9.40 -13.02
C LEU A 140 -5.18 9.71 -13.62
N PRO A 141 -5.60 9.03 -14.70
CA PRO A 141 -7.01 9.02 -15.04
C PRO A 141 -7.76 8.51 -13.81
N ILE A 142 -8.76 9.27 -13.36
CA ILE A 142 -9.58 8.89 -12.20
C ILE A 142 -10.15 7.50 -12.50
N ILE A 143 -9.57 6.46 -11.89
CA ILE A 143 -10.12 5.11 -11.96
C ILE A 143 -11.37 5.16 -11.10
N GLN A 144 -12.52 5.36 -11.75
CA GLN A 144 -13.80 5.20 -11.10
C GLN A 144 -14.02 3.71 -10.87
N TYR A 145 -13.74 3.27 -9.65
CA TYR A 145 -14.20 1.97 -9.22
C TYR A 145 -15.72 2.02 -9.14
N PRO A 146 -16.41 0.99 -9.64
CA PRO A 146 -17.83 0.81 -9.36
C PRO A 146 -18.07 0.85 -7.84
N PRO A 147 -19.27 1.29 -7.41
CA PRO A 147 -19.60 1.36 -5.99
C PRO A 147 -19.57 -0.02 -5.34
N LEU A 148 -19.44 -0.10 -4.02
CA LEU A 148 -19.26 -1.37 -3.29
C LEU A 148 -20.36 -2.40 -3.64
N GLU A 149 -21.58 -1.93 -3.86
CA GLU A 149 -22.73 -2.74 -4.23
C GLU A 149 -22.54 -3.47 -5.56
N TYR A 150 -21.78 -2.90 -6.49
CA TYR A 150 -21.40 -3.55 -7.74
C TYR A 150 -20.48 -4.74 -7.46
N TRP A 151 -19.41 -4.54 -6.69
CA TRP A 151 -18.45 -5.60 -6.37
C TRP A 151 -19.07 -6.71 -5.53
N HIS A 152 -19.97 -6.36 -4.61
CA HIS A 152 -20.74 -7.35 -3.86
C HIS A 152 -21.59 -8.22 -4.80
N LYS A 153 -22.26 -7.64 -5.79
CA LYS A 153 -23.04 -8.40 -6.78
C LYS A 153 -22.15 -9.31 -7.63
N GLU A 154 -21.04 -8.81 -8.16
CA GLU A 154 -20.10 -9.60 -8.96
C GLU A 154 -19.52 -10.78 -8.16
N LEU A 155 -19.15 -10.53 -6.90
CA LEU A 155 -18.65 -11.58 -6.01
C LEU A 155 -19.68 -12.71 -5.83
N ILE A 156 -20.95 -12.37 -5.56
CA ILE A 156 -22.03 -13.35 -5.40
C ILE A 156 -22.24 -14.15 -6.69
N VAL A 157 -22.21 -13.49 -7.85
CA VAL A 157 -22.35 -14.13 -9.15
C VAL A 157 -21.24 -15.15 -9.37
N ASP A 158 -19.99 -14.78 -9.11
CA ASP A 158 -18.84 -15.64 -9.34
C ASP A 158 -18.75 -16.79 -8.34
N ILE A 159 -19.04 -16.55 -7.05
CA ILE A 159 -19.18 -17.61 -6.05
C ILE A 159 -20.26 -18.61 -6.48
N THR A 160 -21.38 -18.13 -7.02
CA THR A 160 -22.47 -19.00 -7.51
C THR A 160 -22.00 -19.86 -8.70
N LYS A 161 -21.24 -19.29 -9.65
CA LYS A 161 -20.65 -20.03 -10.77
C LYS A 161 -19.67 -21.10 -10.28
N ILE A 162 -18.79 -20.74 -9.36
CA ILE A 162 -17.80 -21.64 -8.76
C ILE A 162 -18.51 -22.81 -8.06
N LYS A 163 -19.56 -22.53 -7.28
CA LYS A 163 -20.38 -23.56 -6.63
C LYS A 163 -21.01 -24.52 -7.64
N LYS A 164 -21.63 -24.00 -8.70
CA LYS A 164 -22.21 -24.84 -9.78
C LYS A 164 -21.14 -25.73 -10.45
N PHE A 165 -19.96 -25.18 -10.71
CA PHE A 165 -18.84 -25.93 -11.26
C PHE A 165 -18.37 -27.04 -10.31
N ALA A 166 -18.19 -26.73 -9.02
CA ALA A 166 -17.74 -27.70 -8.02
C ALA A 166 -18.72 -28.88 -7.87
N VAL A 167 -20.03 -28.61 -7.85
CA VAL A 167 -21.07 -29.66 -7.85
C VAL A 167 -20.94 -30.55 -9.09
N LYS A 168 -20.82 -29.95 -10.28
CA LYS A 168 -20.68 -30.70 -11.54
C LYS A 168 -19.45 -31.62 -11.55
N GLN A 169 -18.35 -31.20 -10.92
CA GLN A 169 -17.10 -31.95 -10.86
C GLN A 169 -16.97 -32.86 -9.62
N SER A 170 -18.03 -33.01 -8.82
CA SER A 170 -18.00 -33.78 -7.55
C SER A 170 -16.93 -33.29 -6.56
N LEU A 171 -16.60 -32.00 -6.60
CA LEU A 171 -15.62 -31.34 -5.73
C LEU A 171 -16.29 -30.79 -4.45
N VAL A 172 -17.04 -31.66 -3.76
CA VAL A 172 -18.00 -31.27 -2.71
C VAL A 172 -17.31 -30.57 -1.52
N GLN A 173 -16.09 -30.99 -1.18
CA GLN A 173 -15.28 -30.40 -0.11
C GLN A 173 -14.97 -28.90 -0.27
N TYR A 174 -15.03 -28.37 -1.50
CA TYR A 174 -14.82 -26.94 -1.75
C TYR A 174 -16.11 -26.13 -1.64
N ILE A 175 -17.28 -26.77 -1.66
CA ILE A 175 -18.58 -26.08 -1.58
C ILE A 175 -18.74 -25.46 -0.19
N ASP A 176 -18.33 -26.17 0.86
CA ASP A 176 -18.50 -25.74 2.26
C ASP A 176 -17.69 -24.49 2.59
N ILE A 177 -16.56 -24.28 1.90
CA ILE A 177 -15.70 -23.09 2.06
C ILE A 177 -16.46 -21.81 1.63
N PHE A 178 -17.40 -21.92 0.69
CA PHE A 178 -18.12 -20.77 0.14
C PHE A 178 -19.55 -20.62 0.71
N GLN A 179 -19.97 -21.43 1.68
CA GLN A 179 -21.33 -21.36 2.22
C GLN A 179 -21.59 -20.15 3.12
N ASN A 180 -20.54 -19.54 3.68
CA ASN A 180 -20.61 -18.39 4.61
C ASN A 180 -19.87 -17.15 4.09
N ALA A 181 -19.54 -17.12 2.79
CA ALA A 181 -18.81 -16.02 2.16
C ALA A 181 -19.74 -14.90 1.69
#